data_AF-A0A2T4ULH1-F1
#
_entry.id   AF-A0A2T4ULH1-F1
#
_cell.length_a   1.000
_cell.length_b   1.000
_cell.length_c   1.000
_cell.angle_alpha   90.00
_cell.angle_beta   90.00
_cell.angle_gamma   90.00
#
_symmetry.space_group_name_H-M   'P 1'
#
loop_
_entity.id
_entity.type
_entity.pdbx_description
1 polymer ?
#
loop_
_entity_poly.entity_id
_entity_poly.type
_entity_poly.pdbx_seq_one_letter_code
_entity_poly.pdbx_strand_id
1 'polypeptide(L)'
;MQEALGELVNAAKDGLLAVCVATGLGVLNTLMEEEVAAVVGPKHARVPDRTAVRHGREAGEVTLGGRRVGVDRPRLRTADVPLKTYAHFADRDPLTRVLLEQMLSGVSTRTFVRTREPVGQDVLAAERSTSKSAVSREFVGRTSEHLKALMSRSLADVRLAALMLDGNELKGRCCVVALGVTTDGIKVPPGSWDGSTENKTITVALLADLVDRGLDVEQGVLVVLDGGKALRAAVAEVFGPVPVQRCIRHKGRNVLDHLPEGDRPAVKRRVAR
;
A
#
# COMPACT_ATOMS: atom_id res chain seq x y z
N MET A 1 14.09 -37.32 -13.67
CA MET A 1 12.78 -37.77 -13.14
C MET A 1 12.89 -38.23 -11.69
N GLN A 2 13.84 -39.09 -11.32
CA GLN A 2 14.04 -39.50 -9.91
C GLN A 2 14.43 -38.35 -8.96
N GLU A 3 15.25 -37.40 -9.41
CA GLU A 3 15.68 -36.26 -8.58
C GLU A 3 14.53 -35.28 -8.30
N ALA A 4 13.78 -34.88 -9.34
CA ALA A 4 12.55 -34.09 -9.21
C ALA A 4 11.47 -34.79 -8.36
N LEU A 5 11.36 -36.12 -8.44
CA LEU A 5 10.45 -36.89 -7.59
C LEU A 5 10.95 -36.92 -6.13
N GLY A 6 12.26 -36.98 -5.90
CA GLY A 6 12.88 -36.92 -4.57
C GLY A 6 12.67 -35.57 -3.88
N GLU A 7 12.81 -34.46 -4.61
CA GLU A 7 12.50 -33.12 -4.12
C GLU A 7 11.02 -32.98 -3.73
N LEU A 8 10.11 -33.52 -4.56
CA LEU A 8 8.67 -33.51 -4.28
C LEU A 8 8.29 -34.38 -3.07
N VAL A 9 8.98 -35.51 -2.84
CA VAL A 9 8.76 -36.36 -1.66
C VAL A 9 9.18 -35.64 -0.37
N ASN A 10 10.22 -34.82 -0.41
CA ASN A 10 10.60 -34.01 0.75
C ASN A 10 9.60 -32.86 0.98
N ALA A 11 9.18 -32.16 -0.08
CA ALA A 11 8.13 -31.14 0.03
C ALA A 11 6.80 -31.71 0.55
N ALA A 12 6.46 -32.96 0.21
CA ALA A 12 5.25 -33.63 0.70
C ALA A 12 5.21 -33.77 2.23
N LYS A 13 6.36 -33.88 2.89
CA LYS A 13 6.44 -33.92 4.37
C LYS A 13 6.01 -32.59 5.00
N ASP A 14 6.18 -31.49 4.26
CA ASP A 14 5.81 -30.13 4.68
C ASP A 14 4.37 -29.75 4.29
N GLY A 15 3.65 -30.65 3.61
CA GLY A 15 2.24 -30.50 3.27
C GLY A 15 1.96 -30.13 1.80
N LEU A 16 0.67 -30.11 1.44
CA LEU A 16 0.24 -29.96 0.05
C LEU A 16 0.69 -28.64 -0.58
N LEU A 17 0.66 -27.53 0.17
CA LEU A 17 1.08 -26.23 -0.36
C LEU A 17 2.58 -26.24 -0.72
N ALA A 18 3.43 -26.87 0.09
CA ALA A 18 4.84 -27.02 -0.21
C ALA A 18 5.05 -27.81 -1.52
N VAL A 19 4.27 -28.88 -1.75
CA VAL A 19 4.29 -29.63 -3.01
C VAL A 19 3.86 -28.76 -4.19
N CYS A 20 2.79 -27.98 -4.05
CA CYS A 20 2.33 -27.06 -5.08
C CYS A 20 3.41 -26.02 -5.43
N VAL A 21 4.08 -25.46 -4.42
CA VAL A 21 5.16 -24.48 -4.61
C VAL A 21 6.35 -25.11 -5.31
N ALA A 22 6.84 -26.26 -4.84
CA ALA A 22 7.96 -26.97 -5.45
C ALA A 22 7.65 -27.31 -6.93
N THR A 23 6.46 -27.84 -7.19
CA THR A 23 6.00 -28.14 -8.56
C THR A 23 5.94 -26.89 -9.42
N GLY A 24 5.36 -25.80 -8.90
CA GLY A 24 5.25 -24.52 -9.60
C GLY A 24 6.61 -23.90 -9.96
N LEU A 25 7.58 -23.97 -9.05
CA LEU A 25 8.96 -23.53 -9.33
C LEU A 25 9.64 -24.39 -10.39
N GLY A 26 9.40 -25.70 -10.39
CA GLY A 26 9.88 -26.61 -11.44
C GLY A 26 9.26 -26.32 -12.81
N VAL A 27 7.95 -26.04 -12.86
CA VAL A 27 7.25 -25.61 -14.08
C VAL A 27 7.82 -24.28 -14.57
N LEU A 28 8.06 -23.32 -13.68
CA LEU A 28 8.66 -22.04 -14.03
C LEU A 28 10.04 -22.19 -14.68
N ASN A 29 10.90 -23.05 -14.13
CA ASN A 29 12.21 -23.37 -14.73
C ASN A 29 12.06 -23.96 -16.14
N THR A 30 11.10 -24.88 -16.32
CA THR A 30 10.79 -25.47 -17.63
C THR A 30 10.33 -24.41 -18.63
N LEU A 31 9.42 -23.50 -18.24
CA LEU A 31 8.94 -22.42 -19.10
C LEU A 31 10.08 -21.48 -19.54
N MET A 32 11.00 -21.15 -18.63
CA MET A 32 12.19 -20.35 -18.98
C MET A 32 13.12 -21.08 -19.95
N GLU A 33 13.32 -22.40 -19.79
CA GLU A 33 14.13 -23.21 -20.70
C GLU A 33 13.52 -23.36 -22.09
N GLU A 34 12.19 -23.49 -22.17
CA GLU A 34 11.44 -23.47 -23.43
C GLU A 34 11.52 -22.10 -24.11
N GLU A 35 11.41 -21.00 -23.36
CA GLU A 35 11.59 -19.65 -23.89
C GLU A 35 13.00 -19.46 -24.46
N VAL A 36 14.03 -19.97 -23.78
CA VAL A 36 15.40 -20.01 -24.33
C VAL A 36 15.46 -20.88 -25.58
N ALA A 37 14.85 -22.07 -25.57
CA ALA A 37 14.85 -22.97 -26.73
C ALA A 37 14.18 -22.35 -27.96
N ALA A 38 13.15 -21.53 -27.78
CA ALA A 38 12.51 -20.78 -28.86
C ALA A 38 13.46 -19.75 -29.49
N VAL A 39 14.41 -19.19 -28.73
CA VAL A 39 15.37 -18.19 -29.23
C VAL A 39 16.61 -18.82 -29.84
N VAL A 40 17.20 -19.84 -29.20
CA VAL A 40 18.51 -20.40 -29.62
C VAL A 40 18.46 -21.87 -30.07
N GLY A 41 17.26 -22.44 -30.16
CA GLY A 41 17.03 -23.82 -30.52
C GLY A 41 17.18 -24.82 -29.36
N PRO A 42 16.87 -26.10 -29.64
CA PRO A 42 17.01 -27.18 -28.66
C PRO A 42 18.44 -27.30 -28.14
N LYS A 43 18.58 -27.83 -26.92
CA LYS A 43 19.90 -28.05 -26.33
C LYS A 43 20.73 -28.97 -27.24
N HIS A 44 21.99 -28.58 -27.48
CA HIS A 44 22.94 -29.29 -28.37
C HIS A 44 22.57 -29.30 -29.86
N ALA A 45 21.52 -28.60 -30.30
CA ALA A 45 21.20 -28.50 -31.72
C ALA A 45 22.24 -27.64 -32.47
N ARG A 46 22.60 -28.07 -33.69
CA ARG A 46 23.42 -27.28 -34.61
C ARG A 46 22.52 -26.36 -35.40
N VAL A 47 22.36 -25.12 -34.93
CA VAL A 47 21.60 -24.06 -35.61
C VAL A 47 22.56 -23.24 -36.49
N PRO A 48 22.39 -23.26 -37.84
CA PRO A 48 23.09 -22.33 -38.75
C PRO A 48 22.70 -20.87 -38.45
N ASP A 49 23.62 -19.93 -38.63
CA ASP A 49 23.38 -18.48 -38.49
C ASP A 49 22.81 -18.01 -37.13
N ARG A 50 23.20 -18.68 -36.04
CA ARG A 50 22.73 -18.33 -34.70
C ARG A 50 23.11 -16.89 -34.31
N THR A 51 22.14 -16.15 -33.81
CA THR A 51 22.33 -14.79 -33.27
C THR A 51 22.65 -14.79 -31.77
N ALA A 52 22.34 -15.88 -31.06
CA ALA A 52 22.60 -16.03 -29.64
C ALA A 52 22.96 -17.48 -29.26
N VAL A 53 23.58 -17.63 -28.08
CA VAL A 53 23.96 -18.94 -27.52
C VAL A 53 23.57 -19.07 -26.05
N ARG A 54 23.26 -20.30 -25.62
CA ARG A 54 23.09 -20.63 -24.20
C ARG A 54 24.41 -20.36 -23.46
N HIS A 55 24.35 -19.64 -22.35
CA HIS A 55 25.50 -19.22 -21.56
C HIS A 55 25.32 -19.52 -20.08
N GLY A 56 24.94 -20.77 -19.79
CA GLY A 56 24.74 -21.24 -18.43
C GLY A 56 23.51 -20.65 -17.75
N ARG A 57 23.61 -20.51 -16.43
CA ARG A 57 22.57 -20.02 -15.53
C ARG A 57 23.13 -18.93 -14.63
N GLU A 58 22.27 -18.07 -14.12
CA GLU A 58 22.62 -17.11 -13.09
C GLU A 58 21.53 -17.00 -12.04
N ALA A 59 21.89 -16.53 -10.85
CA ALA A 59 20.96 -16.37 -9.75
C ALA A 59 19.94 -15.26 -10.07
N GLY A 60 18.67 -15.59 -9.89
CA GLY A 60 17.53 -14.68 -9.99
C GLY A 60 16.59 -14.82 -8.79
N GLU A 61 15.54 -14.01 -8.78
CA GLU A 61 14.52 -14.06 -7.73
C GLU A 61 13.13 -13.84 -8.29
N VAL A 62 12.16 -14.60 -7.78
CA VAL A 62 10.75 -14.49 -8.12
C VAL A 62 9.92 -14.17 -6.88
N THR A 63 8.74 -13.62 -7.10
CA THR A 63 7.81 -13.25 -6.04
C THR A 63 6.84 -14.39 -5.72
N LEU A 64 6.72 -14.74 -4.44
CA LEU A 64 5.82 -15.79 -3.96
C LEU A 64 5.16 -15.37 -2.64
N GLY A 65 3.86 -15.09 -2.64
CA GLY A 65 3.04 -14.97 -1.42
C GLY A 65 3.69 -14.17 -0.29
N GLY A 66 4.13 -12.93 -0.56
CA GLY A 66 4.76 -12.08 0.46
C GLY A 66 6.25 -12.34 0.72
N ARG A 67 6.94 -13.10 -0.15
CA ARG A 67 8.40 -13.31 -0.08
C ARG A 67 9.05 -13.29 -1.47
N ARG A 68 10.38 -13.18 -1.50
CA ARG A 68 11.18 -13.43 -2.71
C ARG A 68 11.86 -14.79 -2.57
N VAL A 69 11.85 -15.58 -3.63
CA VAL A 69 12.43 -16.93 -3.67
C VAL A 69 13.51 -16.97 -4.75
N GLY A 70 14.67 -17.52 -4.41
CA GLY A 70 15.78 -17.67 -5.36
C GLY A 70 15.42 -18.67 -6.46
N VAL A 71 15.81 -18.36 -7.69
CA VAL A 71 15.68 -19.25 -8.86
C VAL A 71 16.95 -19.20 -9.69
N ASP A 72 17.27 -20.28 -10.37
CA ASP A 72 18.34 -20.30 -11.38
C ASP A 72 17.76 -19.93 -12.75
N ARG A 73 18.00 -18.70 -13.18
CA ARG A 73 17.52 -18.24 -14.49
C ARG A 73 18.51 -18.61 -15.59
N PRO A 74 18.04 -19.20 -16.71
CA PRO A 74 18.88 -19.40 -17.88
C PRO A 74 19.43 -18.07 -18.42
N ARG A 75 20.67 -18.10 -18.92
CA ARG A 75 21.32 -16.92 -19.52
C ARG A 75 21.62 -17.14 -21.00
N LEU A 76 21.34 -16.13 -21.81
CA LEU A 76 21.73 -16.04 -23.22
C LEU A 76 22.95 -15.11 -23.35
N ARG A 77 23.93 -15.48 -24.18
CA ARG A 77 25.02 -14.61 -24.61
C ARG A 77 24.72 -14.08 -26.01
N THR A 78 25.10 -12.80 -26.21
CA THR A 78 24.90 -11.98 -27.43
C THR A 78 23.45 -11.66 -27.83
N ALA A 79 22.47 -12.05 -27.02
CA ALA A 79 21.11 -11.53 -27.07
C ALA A 79 20.76 -10.94 -25.71
N ASP A 80 20.63 -9.61 -25.62
CA ASP A 80 19.93 -8.94 -24.51
C ASP A 80 18.42 -9.17 -24.63
N VAL A 81 18.01 -10.42 -24.86
CA VAL A 81 16.61 -10.82 -24.93
C VAL A 81 16.18 -11.17 -23.51
N PRO A 82 15.40 -10.31 -22.84
CA PRO A 82 14.87 -10.64 -21.53
C PRO A 82 13.91 -11.81 -21.63
N LEU A 83 14.02 -12.77 -20.72
CA LEU A 83 13.03 -13.83 -20.58
C LEU A 83 11.74 -13.21 -20.01
N LYS A 84 10.69 -13.14 -20.81
CA LYS A 84 9.37 -12.62 -20.45
C LYS A 84 8.79 -13.38 -19.27
N THR A 85 8.96 -14.71 -19.26
CA THR A 85 8.52 -15.56 -18.15
C THR A 85 9.20 -15.14 -16.85
N TYR A 86 10.53 -15.00 -16.88
CA TYR A 86 11.27 -14.54 -15.70
C TYR A 86 10.83 -13.14 -15.29
N ALA A 87 10.75 -12.19 -16.23
CA ALA A 87 10.39 -10.80 -15.94
C ALA A 87 9.02 -10.70 -15.26
N HIS A 88 8.04 -11.50 -15.71
CA HIS A 88 6.70 -11.55 -15.12
C HIS A 88 6.74 -12.03 -13.65
N PHE A 89 7.41 -13.14 -13.36
CA PHE A 89 7.46 -13.69 -12.00
C PHE A 89 8.48 -12.97 -11.08
N ALA A 90 9.45 -12.27 -11.66
CA ALA A 90 10.40 -11.43 -10.93
C ALA A 90 9.80 -10.10 -10.46
N ASP A 91 8.65 -9.70 -11.01
CA ASP A 91 7.94 -8.49 -10.62
C ASP A 91 7.65 -8.47 -9.11
N ARG A 92 7.90 -7.32 -8.49
CA ARG A 92 7.70 -7.09 -7.05
C ARG A 92 6.31 -6.58 -6.73
N ASP A 93 5.52 -6.14 -7.70
CA ASP A 93 4.18 -5.60 -7.46
C ASP A 93 3.27 -6.57 -6.66
N PRO A 94 3.24 -7.89 -6.96
CA PRO A 94 2.45 -8.83 -6.16
C PRO A 94 2.94 -8.96 -4.71
N LEU A 95 4.25 -8.83 -4.46
CA LEU A 95 4.84 -8.82 -3.12
C LEU A 95 4.38 -7.57 -2.37
N THR A 96 4.55 -6.41 -3.01
CA THR A 96 4.12 -5.12 -2.47
C THR A 96 2.64 -5.16 -2.07
N ARG A 97 1.78 -5.68 -2.94
CA ARG A 97 0.34 -5.73 -2.71
C ARG A 97 -0.02 -6.55 -1.47
N VAL A 98 0.47 -7.78 -1.36
CA VAL A 98 0.23 -8.64 -0.19
C VAL A 98 0.73 -7.96 1.09
N LEU A 99 1.91 -7.34 1.03
CA LEU A 99 2.49 -6.64 2.15
C LEU A 99 1.63 -5.46 2.59
N LEU A 100 1.17 -4.61 1.65
CA LEU A 100 0.29 -3.48 1.93
C LEU A 100 -1.03 -3.95 2.54
N GLU A 101 -1.69 -4.94 1.94
CA GLU A 101 -2.97 -5.48 2.43
C GLU A 101 -2.86 -5.99 3.87
N GLN A 102 -1.81 -6.74 4.20
CA GLN A 102 -1.57 -7.25 5.55
C GLN A 102 -1.29 -6.13 6.55
N MET A 103 -0.43 -5.17 6.19
CA MET A 103 -0.07 -4.05 7.06
C MET A 103 -1.26 -3.13 7.33
N LEU A 104 -2.07 -2.84 6.30
CA LEU A 104 -3.31 -2.06 6.43
C LEU A 104 -4.38 -2.80 7.26
N SER A 105 -4.34 -4.13 7.28
CA SER A 105 -5.18 -4.97 8.15
C SER A 105 -4.68 -5.07 9.60
N GLY A 106 -3.61 -4.34 9.96
CA GLY A 106 -3.09 -4.27 11.33
C GLY A 106 -1.97 -5.26 11.66
N VAL A 107 -1.45 -5.99 10.67
CA VAL A 107 -0.30 -6.87 10.88
C VAL A 107 0.96 -6.03 11.10
N SER A 108 1.64 -6.24 12.24
CA SER A 108 2.89 -5.55 12.52
C SER A 108 4.04 -6.11 11.67
N THR A 109 5.06 -5.29 11.40
CA THR A 109 6.30 -5.74 10.73
C THR A 109 7.01 -6.88 11.45
N ARG A 110 6.79 -7.05 12.76
CA ARG A 110 7.35 -8.16 13.57
C ARG A 110 6.55 -9.45 13.42
N THR A 111 5.24 -9.34 13.18
CA THR A 111 4.32 -10.48 13.08
C THR A 111 4.11 -10.91 11.62
N PHE A 112 4.46 -10.07 10.64
CA PHE A 112 4.29 -10.35 9.21
C PHE A 112 4.77 -11.74 8.80
N VAL A 113 5.95 -12.16 9.28
CA VAL A 113 6.49 -13.50 8.99
C VAL A 113 5.53 -14.62 9.39
N ARG A 114 4.77 -14.44 10.48
CA ARG A 114 3.82 -15.42 11.05
C ARG A 114 2.47 -15.45 10.35
N THR A 115 2.12 -14.45 9.53
CA THR A 115 0.83 -14.43 8.82
C THR A 115 0.90 -15.08 7.44
N ARG A 116 2.07 -15.60 7.06
CA ARG A 116 2.34 -16.20 5.76
C ARG A 116 2.11 -17.69 5.77
N GLU A 117 1.73 -18.20 4.60
CA GLU A 117 1.47 -19.63 4.40
C GLU A 117 2.76 -20.47 4.45
N PRO A 118 2.67 -21.73 4.92
CA PRO A 118 3.78 -22.67 4.96
C PRO A 118 4.07 -23.24 3.56
N VAL A 119 5.15 -22.76 2.94
CA VAL A 119 5.54 -23.09 1.55
C VAL A 119 6.64 -24.16 1.44
N GLY A 120 6.95 -24.84 2.55
CA GLY A 120 8.05 -25.81 2.64
C GLY A 120 9.32 -25.21 3.25
N GLN A 121 10.07 -26.04 3.98
CA GLN A 121 11.26 -25.62 4.73
C GLN A 121 12.38 -25.11 3.81
N ASP A 122 12.59 -25.75 2.67
CA ASP A 122 13.64 -25.36 1.72
C ASP A 122 13.40 -23.94 1.17
N VAL A 123 12.15 -23.62 0.85
CA VAL A 123 11.76 -22.28 0.38
C VAL A 123 11.87 -21.27 1.52
N LEU A 124 11.45 -21.63 2.74
CA LEU A 124 11.59 -20.77 3.93
C LEU A 124 13.06 -20.50 4.29
N ALA A 125 13.95 -21.45 4.06
CA ALA A 125 15.38 -21.29 4.32
C ALA A 125 16.05 -20.33 3.31
N ALA A 126 15.55 -20.30 2.07
CA ALA A 126 16.11 -19.50 0.98
C ALA A 126 15.39 -18.16 0.74
N GLU A 127 14.29 -17.88 1.45
CA GLU A 127 13.47 -16.71 1.20
C GLU A 127 14.16 -15.38 1.53
N ARG A 128 13.77 -14.33 0.83
CA ARG A 128 14.24 -12.96 1.06
C ARG A 128 13.10 -11.96 1.09
N SER A 129 13.41 -10.75 1.56
CA SER A 129 12.45 -9.63 1.72
C SER A 129 11.37 -9.83 2.80
N THR A 130 11.67 -10.62 3.82
CA THR A 130 10.71 -11.01 4.87
C THR A 130 11.05 -10.41 6.23
N SER A 131 12.25 -9.85 6.38
CA SER A 131 12.69 -9.22 7.62
C SER A 131 11.87 -7.96 7.95
N LYS A 132 11.75 -7.65 9.24
CA LYS A 132 11.08 -6.43 9.75
C LYS A 132 11.51 -5.17 8.97
N SER A 133 12.82 -5.01 8.74
CA SER A 133 13.37 -3.84 8.06
C SER A 133 13.07 -3.83 6.55
N ALA A 134 13.07 -5.00 5.90
CA ALA A 134 12.68 -5.10 4.49
C ALA A 134 11.20 -4.75 4.31
N VAL A 135 10.33 -5.33 5.15
CA VAL A 135 8.89 -5.06 5.15
C VAL A 135 8.61 -3.59 5.40
N SER A 136 9.29 -2.99 6.39
CA SER A 136 9.13 -1.57 6.71
C SER A 136 9.54 -0.66 5.57
N ARG A 137 10.66 -0.94 4.88
CA ARG A 137 11.12 -0.12 3.75
C ARG A 137 10.15 -0.17 2.57
N GLU A 138 9.67 -1.37 2.24
CA GLU A 138 8.70 -1.56 1.17
C GLU A 138 7.39 -0.83 1.47
N PHE A 139 6.86 -1.00 2.69
CA PHE A 139 5.65 -0.32 3.13
C PHE A 139 5.80 1.21 3.04
N VAL A 140 6.88 1.77 3.59
CA VAL A 140 7.12 3.22 3.59
C VAL A 140 7.29 3.75 2.17
N GLY A 141 8.07 3.09 1.32
CA GLY A 141 8.27 3.53 -0.06
C GLY A 141 6.95 3.65 -0.82
N ARG A 142 6.16 2.58 -0.80
CA ARG A 142 4.90 2.48 -1.56
C ARG A 142 3.80 3.36 -1.00
N THR A 143 3.66 3.43 0.32
CA THR A 143 2.70 4.35 0.94
C THR A 143 3.11 5.81 0.74
N SER A 144 4.40 6.13 0.68
CA SER A 144 4.86 7.48 0.34
C SER A 144 4.53 7.86 -1.10
N GLU A 145 4.67 6.93 -2.05
CA GLU A 145 4.26 7.15 -3.45
C GLU A 145 2.75 7.40 -3.56
N HIS A 146 1.93 6.55 -2.95
CA HIS A 146 0.47 6.72 -2.94
C HIS A 146 0.03 7.99 -2.23
N LEU A 147 0.66 8.32 -1.10
CA LEU A 147 0.36 9.55 -0.37
C LEU A 147 0.72 10.78 -1.21
N LYS A 148 1.89 10.80 -1.86
CA LYS A 148 2.28 11.88 -2.77
C LYS A 148 1.26 12.05 -3.90
N ALA A 149 0.87 10.95 -4.55
CA ALA A 149 -0.13 10.99 -5.62
C ALA A 149 -1.49 11.52 -5.12
N LEU A 150 -1.92 11.11 -3.93
CA LEU A 150 -3.16 11.60 -3.31
C LEU A 150 -3.07 13.09 -2.95
N MET A 151 -1.92 13.55 -2.45
CA MET A 151 -1.70 14.94 -2.05
C MET A 151 -1.42 15.87 -3.23
N SER A 152 -1.03 15.36 -4.40
CA SER A 152 -0.74 16.18 -5.58
C SER A 152 -1.83 16.12 -6.67
N ARG A 153 -2.90 15.34 -6.48
CA ARG A 153 -3.97 15.23 -7.48
C ARG A 153 -4.71 16.56 -7.63
N SER A 154 -5.18 16.83 -8.85
CA SER A 154 -6.13 17.91 -9.11
C SER A 154 -7.41 17.73 -8.31
N LEU A 155 -7.99 18.83 -7.87
CA LEU A 155 -9.28 18.94 -7.20
C LEU A 155 -10.29 19.76 -8.03
N ALA A 156 -9.94 20.14 -9.25
CA ALA A 156 -10.76 20.99 -10.13
C ALA A 156 -12.12 20.35 -10.49
N ASP A 157 -12.19 19.03 -10.53
CA ASP A 157 -13.41 18.25 -10.79
C ASP A 157 -14.17 17.87 -9.50
N VAL A 158 -13.64 18.22 -8.33
CA VAL A 158 -14.22 17.84 -7.04
C VAL A 158 -15.25 18.87 -6.59
N ARG A 159 -16.54 18.48 -6.63
CA ARG A 159 -17.64 19.30 -6.14
C ARG A 159 -18.02 18.89 -4.72
N LEU A 160 -17.84 19.77 -3.74
CA LEU A 160 -18.07 19.48 -2.33
C LEU A 160 -19.38 20.10 -1.83
N ALA A 161 -20.20 19.31 -1.14
CA ALA A 161 -21.29 19.80 -0.30
C ALA A 161 -20.78 20.24 1.08
N ALA A 162 -19.79 19.51 1.62
CA ALA A 162 -19.17 19.86 2.90
C ALA A 162 -17.68 19.51 2.94
N LEU A 163 -16.92 20.29 3.71
CA LEU A 163 -15.53 20.02 4.06
C LEU A 163 -15.40 19.88 5.57
N MET A 164 -15.02 18.70 6.04
CA MET A 164 -14.74 18.46 7.46
C MET A 164 -13.25 18.63 7.71
N LEU A 165 -12.89 19.47 8.68
CA LEU A 165 -11.51 19.60 9.16
C LEU A 165 -11.41 19.12 10.60
N ASP A 166 -10.41 18.29 10.86
CA ASP A 166 -10.13 17.78 12.19
C ASP A 166 -8.63 17.70 12.46
N GLY A 167 -8.24 18.00 13.70
CA GLY A 167 -6.88 17.84 14.17
C GLY A 167 -6.77 16.54 14.95
N ASN A 168 -6.04 15.57 14.43
CA ASN A 168 -5.93 14.25 15.03
C ASN A 168 -4.52 14.02 15.58
N GLU A 169 -4.42 13.55 16.82
CA GLU A 169 -3.13 13.24 17.44
C GLU A 169 -2.68 11.82 17.09
N LEU A 170 -1.54 11.71 16.41
CA LEU A 170 -0.92 10.47 15.98
C LEU A 170 0.47 10.36 16.59
N LYS A 171 0.60 9.58 17.67
CA LYS A 171 1.88 9.33 18.37
C LYS A 171 2.62 10.62 18.74
N GLY A 172 1.92 11.59 19.33
CA GLY A 172 2.48 12.88 19.76
C GLY A 172 2.68 13.89 18.63
N ARG A 173 2.19 13.61 17.41
CA ARG A 173 2.16 14.55 16.28
C ARG A 173 0.72 14.93 15.97
N CYS A 174 0.49 16.19 15.60
CA CYS A 174 -0.83 16.65 15.20
C CYS A 174 -0.95 16.59 13.68
N CYS A 175 -1.88 15.77 13.18
CA CYS A 175 -2.21 15.71 11.76
C CYS A 175 -3.55 16.42 11.54
N VAL A 176 -3.55 17.48 10.74
CA VAL A 176 -4.78 18.12 10.29
C VAL A 176 -5.27 17.37 9.06
N VAL A 177 -6.49 16.86 9.11
CA VAL A 177 -7.10 16.08 8.04
C VAL A 177 -8.28 16.84 7.46
N ALA A 178 -8.32 16.94 6.14
CA ALA A 178 -9.49 17.39 5.41
C ALA A 178 -10.24 16.18 4.82
N LEU A 179 -11.54 16.12 5.08
CA LEU A 179 -12.46 15.13 4.51
C LEU A 179 -13.59 15.86 3.79
N GLY A 180 -13.60 15.77 2.46
CA GLY A 180 -14.67 16.28 1.62
C GLY A 180 -15.84 15.30 1.56
N VAL A 181 -17.05 15.82 1.61
CA VAL A 181 -18.28 15.13 1.21
C VAL A 181 -18.72 15.76 -0.10
N THR A 182 -18.67 14.99 -1.18
CA THR A 182 -19.07 15.45 -2.50
C THR A 182 -20.57 15.75 -2.56
N THR A 183 -21.01 16.46 -3.60
CA THR A 183 -22.44 16.69 -3.86
C THR A 183 -23.24 15.40 -4.08
N ASP A 184 -22.56 14.31 -4.48
CA ASP A 184 -23.16 12.97 -4.61
C ASP A 184 -23.14 12.16 -3.29
N GLY A 185 -22.69 12.77 -2.19
CA GLY A 185 -22.61 12.13 -0.87
C GLY A 185 -21.41 11.19 -0.69
N ILE A 186 -20.48 11.15 -1.63
CA ILE A 186 -19.25 10.35 -1.54
C ILE A 186 -18.21 11.07 -0.70
N LYS A 187 -17.60 10.34 0.24
CA LYS A 187 -16.50 10.85 1.07
C LYS A 187 -15.18 10.72 0.34
N VAL A 188 -14.44 11.81 0.24
CA VAL A 188 -13.12 11.87 -0.39
C VAL A 188 -12.13 12.56 0.55
N PRO A 189 -10.89 12.06 0.71
CA PRO A 189 -9.84 12.78 1.44
C PRO A 189 -9.09 13.73 0.49
N PRO A 190 -9.38 15.04 0.46
CA PRO A 190 -8.65 16.00 -0.40
C PRO A 190 -7.21 16.25 0.07
N GLY A 191 -6.92 16.18 1.37
CA GLY A 191 -5.59 16.48 1.89
C GLY A 191 -5.41 16.19 3.37
N SER A 192 -4.15 16.04 3.79
CA SER A 192 -3.74 15.92 5.20
C SER A 192 -2.34 16.46 5.40
N TRP A 193 -2.11 17.22 6.47
CA TRP A 193 -0.80 17.80 6.79
C TRP A 193 -0.41 17.47 8.22
N ASP A 194 0.85 17.06 8.40
CA ASP A 194 1.44 16.68 9.69
C ASP A 194 2.27 17.85 10.25
N GLY A 195 2.07 18.20 11.52
CA GLY A 195 2.98 19.10 12.21
C GLY A 195 2.98 18.99 13.75
N SER A 196 3.84 19.80 14.36
CA SER A 196 4.30 19.65 15.76
C SER A 196 3.48 20.42 16.81
N THR A 197 2.29 20.92 16.46
CA THR A 197 1.40 21.83 17.24
C THR A 197 1.65 23.33 17.04
N GLU A 198 0.99 23.85 16.00
CA GLU A 198 0.40 25.19 15.87
C GLU A 198 -0.65 25.03 14.77
N ASN A 199 -1.85 24.60 15.15
CA ASN A 199 -2.84 24.07 14.22
C ASN A 199 -3.26 25.11 13.15
N LYS A 200 -3.15 26.42 13.43
CA LYS A 200 -3.52 27.47 12.46
C LYS A 200 -2.61 27.45 11.23
N THR A 201 -1.30 27.53 11.42
CA THR A 201 -0.31 27.61 10.31
C THR A 201 -0.40 26.38 9.41
N ILE A 202 -0.47 25.19 10.01
CA ILE A 202 -0.61 23.92 9.28
C ILE A 202 -1.94 23.87 8.51
N THR A 203 -3.03 24.35 9.13
CA THR A 203 -4.34 24.37 8.48
C THR A 203 -4.39 25.38 7.34
N VAL A 204 -3.81 26.58 7.50
CA VAL A 204 -3.71 27.56 6.41
C VAL A 204 -2.99 26.94 5.23
N ALA A 205 -1.85 26.28 5.47
CA ALA A 205 -1.07 25.66 4.40
C ALA A 205 -1.82 24.49 3.73
N LEU A 206 -2.53 23.65 4.50
CA LEU A 206 -3.42 22.62 3.94
C LEU A 206 -4.51 23.23 3.06
N LEU A 207 -5.23 24.25 3.55
CA LEU A 207 -6.35 24.85 2.81
C LEU A 207 -5.88 25.59 1.55
N ALA A 208 -4.75 26.30 1.63
CA ALA A 208 -4.14 26.95 0.48
C ALA A 208 -3.75 25.91 -0.58
N ASP A 209 -3.12 24.80 -0.17
CA ASP A 209 -2.80 23.69 -1.07
C ASP A 209 -4.05 23.06 -1.71
N LEU A 210 -5.19 22.98 -1.00
CA LEU A 210 -6.44 22.51 -1.63
C LEU A 210 -6.89 23.45 -2.75
N VAL A 211 -6.85 24.76 -2.51
CA VAL A 211 -7.26 25.79 -3.47
C VAL A 211 -6.31 25.83 -4.67
N ASP A 212 -5.00 25.77 -4.43
CA ASP A 212 -3.97 25.74 -5.48
C ASP A 212 -4.12 24.50 -6.38
N ARG A 213 -4.59 23.38 -5.83
CA ARG A 213 -4.92 22.16 -6.58
C ARG A 213 -6.27 22.24 -7.31
N GLY A 214 -6.99 23.35 -7.21
CA GLY A 214 -8.21 23.63 -7.96
C GLY A 214 -9.52 23.40 -7.18
N LEU A 215 -9.48 23.25 -5.85
CA LEU A 215 -10.72 23.17 -5.08
C LEU A 215 -11.48 24.51 -5.14
N ASP A 216 -12.59 24.52 -5.87
CA ASP A 216 -13.52 25.64 -5.92
C ASP A 216 -14.26 25.76 -4.58
N VAL A 217 -14.03 26.82 -3.81
CA VAL A 217 -14.75 27.08 -2.55
C VAL A 217 -15.96 28.00 -2.75
N GLU A 218 -16.06 28.67 -3.88
CA GLU A 218 -17.16 29.58 -4.24
C GLU A 218 -18.44 28.82 -4.57
N GLN A 219 -18.35 27.52 -4.86
CA GLN A 219 -19.49 26.63 -5.05
C GLN A 219 -20.43 26.47 -3.84
N GLY A 220 -20.14 27.12 -2.70
CA GLY A 220 -20.97 27.08 -1.51
C GLY A 220 -20.70 25.86 -0.64
N VAL A 221 -19.47 25.72 -0.15
CA VAL A 221 -19.05 24.59 0.71
C VAL A 221 -19.35 24.88 2.18
N LEU A 222 -20.07 23.97 2.85
CA LEU A 222 -20.19 24.00 4.32
C LEU A 222 -18.89 23.49 4.97
N VAL A 223 -18.24 24.32 5.77
CA VAL A 223 -17.05 23.89 6.52
C VAL A 223 -17.44 23.43 7.93
N VAL A 224 -17.06 22.21 8.29
CA VAL A 224 -17.40 21.59 9.58
C VAL A 224 -16.14 21.39 10.42
N LEU A 225 -16.09 22.01 11.60
CA LEU A 225 -14.92 22.02 12.50
C LEU A 225 -15.28 21.46 13.88
N ASP A 226 -14.33 20.88 14.62
CA ASP A 226 -14.50 20.46 16.03
C ASP A 226 -14.84 21.63 17.00
N GLY A 227 -14.53 22.85 16.59
CA GLY A 227 -14.68 24.09 17.36
C GLY A 227 -13.34 24.74 17.74
N GLY A 228 -12.21 24.22 17.25
CA GLY A 228 -10.90 24.81 17.43
C GLY A 228 -10.81 26.20 16.83
N LYS A 229 -10.39 27.18 17.65
CA LYS A 229 -10.19 28.58 17.23
C LYS A 229 -9.19 28.70 16.09
N ALA A 230 -8.14 27.86 16.11
CA ALA A 230 -7.12 27.81 15.09
C ALA A 230 -7.67 27.41 13.71
N LEU A 231 -8.49 26.34 13.65
CA LEU A 231 -9.16 25.92 12.42
C LEU A 231 -10.10 27.00 11.89
N ARG A 232 -10.89 27.61 12.79
CA ARG A 232 -11.82 28.69 12.42
C ARG A 232 -11.08 29.89 11.81
N ALA A 233 -9.96 30.28 12.41
CA ALA A 233 -9.14 31.38 11.93
C ALA A 233 -8.49 31.06 10.57
N ALA A 234 -7.98 29.84 10.38
CA ALA A 234 -7.40 29.41 9.11
C ALA A 234 -8.44 29.38 7.97
N VAL A 235 -9.65 28.89 8.24
CA VAL A 235 -10.75 28.91 7.25
C VAL A 235 -11.11 30.33 6.86
N ALA A 236 -11.25 31.25 7.83
CA ALA A 236 -11.55 32.65 7.54
C ALA A 236 -10.44 33.34 6.74
N GLU A 237 -9.18 32.94 6.95
CA GLU A 237 -8.02 33.49 6.25
C GLU A 237 -7.93 33.01 4.80
N VAL A 238 -8.17 31.71 4.53
CA VAL A 238 -7.99 31.13 3.20
C VAL A 238 -9.26 31.17 2.36
N PHE A 239 -10.42 30.84 2.94
CA PHE A 239 -11.69 30.75 2.22
C PHE A 239 -12.56 31.99 2.36
N GLY A 240 -12.23 32.91 3.27
CA GLY A 240 -13.05 34.08 3.54
C GLY A 240 -14.42 33.73 4.15
N PRO A 241 -15.50 34.42 3.76
CA PRO A 241 -16.82 34.27 4.37
C PRO A 241 -17.55 33.02 3.85
N VAL A 242 -17.23 31.86 4.43
CA VAL A 242 -17.94 30.59 4.19
C VAL A 242 -18.82 30.19 5.39
N PRO A 243 -19.92 29.44 5.17
CA PRO A 243 -20.68 28.84 6.26
C PRO A 243 -19.79 27.90 7.08
N VAL A 244 -19.66 28.17 8.38
CA VAL A 244 -18.93 27.31 9.31
C VAL A 244 -19.87 26.75 10.36
N GLN A 245 -19.91 25.43 10.46
CA GLN A 245 -20.65 24.70 11.48
C GLN A 245 -19.71 23.98 12.45
N ARG A 246 -20.11 23.92 13.72
CA ARG A 246 -19.45 23.05 14.69
C ARG A 246 -19.91 21.60 14.55
N CYS A 247 -18.96 20.68 14.52
CA CYS A 247 -19.20 19.24 14.45
C CYS A 247 -19.96 18.77 15.70
N ILE A 248 -21.18 18.29 15.49
CA ILE A 248 -22.04 17.77 16.56
C ILE A 248 -21.46 16.52 17.23
N ARG A 249 -20.66 15.73 16.49
CA ARG A 249 -20.00 14.53 17.03
C ARG A 249 -18.90 14.89 18.02
N HIS A 250 -18.06 15.86 17.68
CA HIS A 250 -17.07 16.42 18.59
C HIS A 250 -17.74 17.05 19.80
N LYS A 251 -18.75 17.91 19.59
CA LYS A 251 -19.46 18.53 20.71
C LYS A 251 -20.09 17.47 21.64
N GLY A 252 -20.69 16.43 21.09
CA GLY A 252 -21.23 15.31 21.85
C GLY A 252 -20.17 14.60 22.69
N ARG A 253 -19.01 14.26 22.11
CA ARG A 253 -17.88 13.69 22.87
C ARG A 253 -17.45 14.60 24.02
N ASN A 254 -17.19 15.88 23.72
CA ASN A 254 -16.77 16.85 24.73
C ASN A 254 -17.76 16.96 25.90
N VAL A 255 -19.07 16.86 25.64
CA VAL A 255 -20.09 16.84 26.71
C VAL A 255 -19.99 15.55 27.53
N LEU A 256 -19.86 14.40 26.89
CA LEU A 256 -19.79 13.10 27.57
C LEU A 256 -18.50 12.92 28.39
N ASP A 257 -17.39 13.51 27.95
CA ASP A 257 -16.09 13.41 28.62
C ASP A 257 -16.09 14.12 30.00
N HIS A 258 -16.98 15.09 30.19
CA HIS A 258 -17.20 15.76 31.49
C HIS A 258 -18.10 14.97 32.45
N LEU A 259 -18.64 13.81 32.05
CA LEU A 259 -19.57 13.02 32.85
C LEU A 259 -18.91 11.73 33.37
N PRO A 260 -19.33 11.26 34.57
CA PRO A 260 -19.02 9.91 35.04
C PRO A 260 -19.47 8.85 34.04
N GLU A 261 -18.73 7.74 33.94
CA GLU A 261 -18.99 6.70 32.93
C GLU A 261 -20.42 6.14 32.97
N GLY A 262 -20.99 5.98 34.18
CA GLY A 262 -22.35 5.48 34.38
C GLY A 262 -23.45 6.38 33.79
N ASP A 263 -23.21 7.70 33.72
CA ASP A 263 -24.21 8.67 33.26
C ASP A 263 -24.17 8.88 31.74
N ARG A 264 -23.04 8.55 31.10
CA ARG A 264 -22.81 8.77 29.66
C ARG A 264 -23.89 8.14 28.76
N PRO A 265 -24.38 6.90 28.98
CA PRO A 265 -25.40 6.31 28.11
C PRO A 265 -26.73 7.07 28.10
N ALA A 266 -27.17 7.55 29.26
CA ALA A 266 -28.42 8.29 29.40
C ALA A 266 -28.32 9.67 28.73
N VAL A 267 -27.23 10.39 28.97
CA VAL A 267 -27.01 11.71 28.37
C VAL A 267 -26.77 11.62 26.86
N LYS A 268 -26.02 10.63 26.38
CA LYS A 268 -25.80 10.40 24.94
C LYS A 268 -27.12 10.24 24.17
N ARG A 269 -28.11 9.55 24.75
CA ARG A 269 -29.46 9.42 24.14
C ARG A 269 -30.22 10.74 24.09
N ARG A 270 -30.03 11.63 25.06
CA ARG A 270 -30.69 12.94 25.10
C ARG A 270 -30.07 13.93 24.11
N VAL A 271 -28.75 13.90 23.96
CA VAL A 271 -27.99 14.80 23.05
C VAL A 271 -28.10 14.38 21.57
N ALA A 272 -28.48 13.12 21.30
CA ALA A 272 -28.68 12.61 19.95
C ALA A 272 -30.07 12.92 19.35
N ARG A 273 -30.97 13.51 20.13
CA ARG A 273 -32.28 14.00 19.70
C ARG A 273 -32.19 15.47 19.30
#